data_AF-A0A953H9C5-F1
#
_entry.id   AF-A0A953H9C5-F1
#
_cell.length_a   1.000
_cell.length_b   1.000
_cell.length_c   1.000
_cell.angle_alpha   90.00
_cell.angle_beta   90.00
_cell.angle_gamma   90.00
#
_symmetry.space_group_name_H-M   'P 1'
#
loop_
_entity.id
_entity.type
_entity.pdbx_description
1 polymer ?
#
loop_
_entity_poly.entity_id
_entity_poly.type
_entity_poly.pdbx_seq_one_letter_code
_entity_poly.pdbx_strand_id
1 'polypeptide(L)'
;MIDPVVERQLSDCRELLGQWKEFHEFMTMGVKGENLTPEKEEAFLVIKSKIAMLHDSFMDALTTDQNIGQAVLKIVESAITLHHLHRTSPAEVKKMEIEWHESYLLLNNTIGGLEDKRNELANINEAQYRAGKAAAGAQQKINNFFTSGYFKLGASAAVVLFATVGVQFLGIYDYNELGKMAALREPFRMWKTVYRATVNAESPWPNIEAMGRGNLSGTKIKFQDPEVKSDSKDTFLNDRKRMPDSELASKLKTAPEYQFETLKPDKGASPVEIHTFRYNEATEAKGAYDRWNTFTNEKGNEKYRTNIAAVRDKYTCNIIVFLYSDNAEQVNDIRVNVYKQQ
;
A
#
# COMPACT_ATOMS: atom_id res chain seq x y z
N MET A 1 -8.00 -35.56 25.94
CA MET A 1 -6.92 -35.00 26.77
C MET A 1 -7.13 -33.49 26.83
N ILE A 2 -7.23 -32.89 28.01
CA ILE A 2 -7.45 -31.44 28.15
C ILE A 2 -6.18 -30.72 27.71
N ASP A 3 -6.27 -29.79 26.75
CA ASP A 3 -5.13 -28.97 26.35
C ASP A 3 -4.78 -28.01 27.50
N PRO A 4 -3.57 -28.08 28.07
CA PRO A 4 -3.19 -27.25 29.21
C PRO A 4 -3.22 -25.75 28.88
N VAL A 5 -3.06 -25.37 27.62
CA VAL A 5 -3.16 -23.97 27.18
C VAL A 5 -4.62 -23.49 27.27
N VAL A 6 -5.56 -24.28 26.76
CA VAL A 6 -6.99 -23.95 26.81
C VAL A 6 -7.48 -23.90 28.26
N GLU A 7 -7.05 -24.84 29.11
CA GLU A 7 -7.44 -24.84 30.52
C GLU A 7 -6.92 -23.61 31.27
N ARG A 8 -5.65 -23.23 31.01
CA ARG A 8 -5.05 -22.02 31.57
C ARG A 8 -5.80 -20.78 31.10
N GLN A 9 -5.99 -20.61 29.80
CA GLN A 9 -6.71 -19.46 29.23
C GLN A 9 -8.14 -19.36 29.79
N LEU A 10 -8.83 -20.50 29.93
CA LEU A 10 -10.18 -20.52 30.49
C LEU A 10 -10.19 -20.11 31.97
N SER A 11 -9.22 -20.59 32.76
CA SER A 11 -9.07 -20.20 34.15
C SER A 11 -8.78 -18.70 34.28
N ASP A 12 -7.80 -18.19 33.55
CA ASP A 12 -7.37 -16.79 33.59
C ASP A 12 -8.51 -15.85 33.13
N CYS A 13 -9.24 -16.19 32.06
CA CYS A 13 -10.39 -15.43 31.60
C CYS A 13 -11.55 -15.42 32.61
N ARG A 14 -11.83 -16.53 33.31
CA ARG A 14 -12.85 -16.59 34.37
C ARG A 14 -12.46 -15.73 35.57
N GLU A 15 -11.20 -15.77 35.96
CA GLU A 15 -10.69 -14.90 37.02
C GLU A 15 -10.80 -13.43 36.61
N LEU A 16 -10.39 -13.10 35.37
CA LEU A 16 -10.53 -11.75 34.82
C LEU A 16 -11.98 -11.28 34.84
N LEU A 17 -12.95 -12.13 34.46
CA LEU A 17 -14.36 -11.79 34.49
C LEU A 17 -14.85 -11.46 35.91
N GLY A 18 -14.35 -12.19 36.92
CA GLY A 18 -14.60 -11.88 38.32
C GLY A 18 -14.07 -10.51 38.71
N GLN A 19 -12.79 -10.26 38.42
CA GLN A 19 -12.15 -8.96 38.70
C GLN A 19 -12.81 -7.81 37.93
N TRP A 20 -13.28 -8.05 36.71
CA TRP A 20 -13.93 -7.05 35.86
C TRP A 20 -15.30 -6.62 36.40
N LYS A 21 -16.04 -7.54 37.02
CA LYS A 21 -17.29 -7.24 37.75
C LYS A 21 -17.00 -6.43 39.02
N GLU A 22 -16.03 -6.85 39.81
CA GLU A 22 -15.65 -6.15 41.04
C GLU A 22 -15.14 -4.72 40.74
N PHE A 23 -14.35 -4.57 39.67
CA PHE A 23 -13.91 -3.25 39.17
C PHE A 23 -15.10 -2.34 38.83
N HIS A 24 -16.15 -2.86 38.20
CA HIS A 24 -17.36 -2.08 37.90
C HIS A 24 -18.10 -1.63 39.16
N GLU A 25 -18.16 -2.46 40.20
CA GLU A 25 -18.75 -2.08 41.48
C GLU A 25 -17.98 -0.92 42.12
N PHE A 26 -16.64 -0.99 42.13
CA PHE A 26 -15.79 0.11 42.57
C PHE A 26 -15.93 1.35 41.70
N MET A 27 -16.01 1.20 40.38
CA MET A 27 -16.22 2.31 39.46
C MET A 27 -17.55 3.02 39.75
N THR A 28 -18.63 2.25 39.92
CA THR A 28 -19.95 2.77 40.28
C THR A 28 -19.93 3.49 41.63
N MET A 29 -19.24 2.94 42.63
CA MET A 29 -19.03 3.56 43.93
C MET A 29 -18.25 4.88 43.82
N GLY A 30 -17.18 4.89 43.04
CA GLY A 30 -16.34 6.05 42.74
C GLY A 30 -17.15 7.19 42.10
N VAL A 31 -17.92 6.88 41.07
CA VAL A 31 -18.80 7.85 40.38
C VAL A 31 -19.81 8.48 41.35
N LYS A 32 -20.46 7.67 42.20
CA LYS A 32 -21.42 8.15 43.20
C LYS A 32 -20.78 8.97 44.33
N GLY A 33 -19.49 8.79 44.58
CA GLY A 33 -18.79 9.43 45.69
C GLY A 33 -19.15 8.85 47.07
N GLU A 34 -19.70 7.64 47.11
CA GLU A 34 -20.13 6.99 48.36
C GLU A 34 -18.98 6.16 48.95
N ASN A 35 -18.75 6.25 50.27
CA ASN A 35 -17.82 5.40 51.02
C ASN A 35 -16.36 5.36 50.48
N LEU A 36 -15.85 6.51 49.99
CA LEU A 36 -14.48 6.67 49.52
C LEU A 36 -13.46 6.66 50.67
N THR A 37 -13.22 5.46 51.20
CA THR A 37 -12.26 5.21 52.28
C THR A 37 -10.89 4.81 51.71
N PRO A 38 -9.78 5.08 52.41
CA PRO A 38 -8.45 4.65 51.97
C PRO A 38 -8.35 3.14 51.71
N GLU A 39 -9.04 2.33 52.51
CA GLU A 39 -9.06 0.87 52.36
C GLU A 39 -9.75 0.43 51.06
N LYS A 40 -10.79 1.15 50.64
CA LYS A 40 -11.47 0.90 49.35
C LYS A 40 -10.63 1.36 48.17
N GLU A 41 -9.89 2.45 48.33
CA GLU A 41 -8.93 2.91 47.33
C GLU A 41 -7.82 1.88 47.12
N GLU A 42 -7.26 1.33 48.20
CA GLU A 42 -6.24 0.27 48.11
C GLU A 42 -6.80 -0.98 47.42
N ALA A 43 -7.99 -1.44 47.81
CA ALA A 43 -8.65 -2.58 47.17
C ALA A 43 -8.88 -2.36 45.68
N PHE A 44 -9.29 -1.14 45.28
CA PHE A 44 -9.46 -0.76 43.89
C PHE A 44 -8.14 -0.87 43.09
N LEU A 45 -7.03 -0.37 43.65
CA LEU A 45 -5.71 -0.48 43.01
C LEU A 45 -5.22 -1.93 42.88
N VAL A 46 -5.53 -2.79 43.85
CA VAL A 46 -5.23 -4.23 43.78
C VAL A 46 -5.99 -4.89 42.64
N ILE A 47 -7.28 -4.59 42.48
CA ILE A 47 -8.10 -5.13 41.38
C ILE A 47 -7.57 -4.68 40.02
N LYS A 48 -7.22 -3.40 39.88
CA LYS A 48 -6.61 -2.87 38.64
C LYS A 48 -5.34 -3.63 38.27
N SER A 49 -4.48 -3.91 39.25
CA SER A 49 -3.23 -4.64 39.04
C SER A 49 -3.49 -6.08 38.60
N LYS A 50 -4.47 -6.76 39.21
CA LYS A 50 -4.89 -8.12 38.80
C LYS A 50 -5.45 -8.15 37.38
N ILE A 51 -6.30 -7.18 37.01
CA ILE A 51 -6.82 -7.06 35.65
C ILE A 51 -5.67 -6.91 34.65
N ALA A 52 -4.70 -6.05 34.94
CA ALA A 52 -3.55 -5.85 34.07
C ALA A 52 -2.72 -7.14 33.89
N MET A 53 -2.52 -7.91 34.96
CA MET A 53 -1.80 -9.19 34.89
C MET A 53 -2.53 -10.27 34.08
N LEU A 54 -3.87 -10.29 34.12
CA LEU A 54 -4.68 -11.28 33.40
C LEU A 54 -4.99 -10.86 31.95
N HIS A 55 -4.75 -9.60 31.60
CA HIS A 55 -5.06 -9.04 30.28
C HIS A 55 -4.31 -9.75 29.15
N ASP A 56 -3.02 -10.06 29.34
CA ASP A 56 -2.23 -10.76 28.32
C ASP A 56 -2.84 -12.12 27.96
N SER A 57 -3.26 -12.90 28.97
CA SER A 57 -3.90 -14.20 28.72
C SER A 57 -5.26 -14.05 28.03
N PHE A 58 -5.98 -12.97 28.30
CA PHE A 58 -7.23 -12.67 27.59
C PHE A 58 -6.95 -12.30 26.13
N MET A 59 -5.95 -11.44 25.87
CA MET A 59 -5.55 -11.07 24.51
C MET A 59 -5.08 -12.28 23.69
N ASP A 60 -4.35 -13.21 24.32
CA ASP A 60 -3.91 -14.47 23.70
C ASP A 60 -5.08 -15.42 23.37
N ALA A 61 -6.19 -15.33 24.13
CA ALA A 61 -7.37 -16.14 23.91
C ALA A 61 -8.29 -15.59 22.80
N LEU A 62 -8.18 -14.30 22.48
CA LEU A 62 -9.02 -13.64 21.49
C LEU A 62 -8.68 -14.07 20.06
N THR A 63 -9.68 -14.58 19.35
CA THR A 63 -9.58 -14.88 17.90
C THR A 63 -10.02 -13.71 17.03
N THR A 64 -10.87 -12.82 17.54
CA THR A 64 -11.41 -11.64 16.85
C THR A 64 -11.47 -10.45 17.82
N ASP A 65 -11.76 -9.26 17.30
CA ASP A 65 -12.11 -8.08 18.11
C ASP A 65 -11.06 -7.61 19.11
N GLN A 66 -9.78 -7.76 18.76
CA GLN A 66 -8.64 -7.32 19.58
C GLN A 66 -8.73 -5.85 20.00
N ASN A 67 -9.34 -4.98 19.19
CA ASN A 67 -9.55 -3.57 19.52
C ASN A 67 -10.43 -3.38 20.76
N ILE A 68 -11.47 -4.21 20.93
CA ILE A 68 -12.34 -4.19 22.12
C ILE A 68 -11.58 -4.79 23.31
N GLY A 69 -10.78 -5.84 23.09
CA GLY A 69 -9.89 -6.38 24.13
C GLY A 69 -8.91 -5.34 24.68
N GLN A 70 -8.35 -4.49 23.81
CA GLN A 70 -7.48 -3.37 24.20
C GLN A 70 -8.20 -2.26 24.98
N ALA A 71 -9.53 -2.16 24.89
CA ALA A 71 -10.30 -1.18 25.65
C ALA A 71 -10.27 -1.46 27.17
N VAL A 72 -10.10 -2.73 27.58
CA VAL A 72 -10.01 -3.13 28.99
C VAL A 72 -8.89 -2.37 29.72
N LEU A 73 -7.66 -2.39 29.18
CA LEU A 73 -6.54 -1.67 29.80
C LEU A 73 -6.74 -0.15 29.76
N LYS A 74 -7.27 0.39 28.66
CA LYS A 74 -7.51 1.84 28.55
C LYS A 74 -8.48 2.35 29.62
N ILE A 75 -9.53 1.59 29.92
CA ILE A 75 -10.48 1.92 31.00
C ILE A 75 -9.78 1.86 32.36
N VAL A 76 -9.02 0.79 32.62
CA VAL A 76 -8.26 0.63 33.88
C VAL A 76 -7.25 1.76 34.09
N GLU A 77 -6.55 2.16 33.03
CA GLU A 77 -5.59 3.27 33.05
C GLU A 77 -6.28 4.62 33.28
N SER A 78 -7.43 4.85 32.65
CA SER A 78 -8.20 6.11 32.79
C SER A 78 -8.82 6.25 34.19
N ALA A 79 -9.20 5.14 34.82
CA ALA A 79 -9.75 5.13 36.16
C ALA A 79 -8.65 5.20 37.24
N ILE A 80 -7.98 6.35 37.36
CA ILE A 80 -6.76 6.51 38.19
C ILE A 80 -7.00 6.13 39.67
N THR A 81 -7.98 6.79 40.30
CA THR A 81 -8.40 6.57 41.70
C THR A 81 -9.93 6.68 41.83
N LEU A 82 -10.51 6.19 42.93
CA LEU A 82 -11.96 6.37 43.17
C LEU A 82 -12.33 7.86 43.30
N HIS A 83 -11.46 8.65 43.94
CA HIS A 83 -11.67 10.10 44.03
C HIS A 83 -11.57 10.81 42.68
N HIS A 84 -10.72 10.32 41.77
CA HIS A 84 -10.66 10.83 40.40
C HIS A 84 -11.97 10.55 39.66
N LEU A 85 -12.50 9.32 39.75
CA LEU A 85 -13.75 8.91 39.11
C LEU A 85 -14.94 9.79 39.53
N HIS A 86 -15.00 10.20 40.80
CA HIS A 86 -16.04 11.12 41.29
C HIS A 86 -16.01 12.49 40.59
N ARG A 87 -14.84 12.91 40.11
CA ARG A 87 -14.61 14.22 39.47
C ARG A 87 -14.59 14.13 37.94
N THR A 88 -14.63 12.92 37.38
CA THR A 88 -14.69 12.66 35.95
C THR A 88 -16.01 13.18 35.37
N SER A 89 -15.99 13.66 34.13
CA SER A 89 -17.19 14.22 33.52
C SER A 89 -18.26 13.13 33.29
N PRO A 90 -19.56 13.43 33.38
CA PRO A 90 -20.61 12.44 33.12
C PRO A 90 -20.54 11.80 31.72
N ALA A 91 -20.02 12.54 30.73
CA ALA A 91 -19.82 12.03 29.38
C ALA A 91 -18.70 10.97 29.32
N GLU A 92 -17.60 11.20 30.02
CA GLU A 92 -16.50 10.23 30.13
C GLU A 92 -16.91 9.01 30.94
N VAL A 93 -17.66 9.18 32.04
CA VAL A 93 -18.22 8.06 32.81
C VAL A 93 -19.11 7.19 31.93
N LYS A 94 -20.05 7.79 31.20
CA LYS A 94 -20.93 7.05 30.29
C LYS A 94 -20.16 6.32 29.19
N LYS A 95 -19.07 6.92 28.69
CA LYS A 95 -18.18 6.26 27.72
C LYS A 95 -17.48 5.05 28.34
N MET A 96 -16.92 5.18 29.53
CA MET A 96 -16.29 4.07 30.26
C MET A 96 -17.29 2.93 30.52
N GLU A 97 -18.54 3.24 30.88
CA GLU A 97 -19.60 2.24 31.08
C GLU A 97 -19.91 1.45 29.79
N ILE A 98 -19.98 2.13 28.64
CA ILE A 98 -20.21 1.49 27.35
C ILE A 98 -19.05 0.57 26.99
N GLU A 99 -17.81 1.07 27.05
CA GLU A 99 -16.60 0.29 26.75
C GLU A 99 -16.43 -0.90 27.74
N TRP A 100 -16.83 -0.71 29.00
CA TRP A 100 -16.85 -1.77 30.01
C TRP A 100 -17.85 -2.86 29.64
N HIS A 101 -19.05 -2.48 29.20
CA HIS A 101 -20.09 -3.43 28.80
C HIS A 101 -19.69 -4.22 27.54
N GLU A 102 -19.11 -3.55 26.54
CA GLU A 102 -18.63 -4.20 25.32
C GLU A 102 -17.53 -5.23 25.62
N SER A 103 -16.55 -4.87 26.44
CA SER A 103 -15.50 -5.78 26.86
C SER A 103 -16.02 -6.92 27.75
N TYR A 104 -17.03 -6.65 28.59
CA TYR A 104 -17.73 -7.69 29.36
C TYR A 104 -18.38 -8.74 28.45
N LEU A 105 -19.10 -8.31 27.40
CA LEU A 105 -19.72 -9.23 26.44
C LEU A 105 -18.65 -10.04 25.69
N LEU A 106 -17.58 -9.38 25.23
CA LEU A 106 -16.48 -10.06 24.54
C LEU A 106 -15.82 -11.11 25.44
N LEU A 107 -15.59 -10.80 26.71
CA LEU A 107 -14.98 -11.72 27.66
C LEU A 107 -15.87 -12.95 27.91
N ASN A 108 -17.19 -12.77 28.07
CA ASN A 108 -18.13 -13.89 28.20
C ASN A 108 -18.16 -14.77 26.94
N ASN A 109 -18.19 -14.16 25.75
CA ASN A 109 -18.13 -14.90 24.49
C ASN A 109 -16.83 -15.68 24.35
N THR A 110 -15.70 -15.09 24.77
CA THR A 110 -14.39 -15.74 24.76
C THR A 110 -14.35 -16.94 25.69
N ILE A 111 -14.90 -16.79 26.90
CA ILE A 111 -15.04 -17.90 27.86
C ILE A 111 -15.90 -19.03 27.26
N GLY A 112 -17.06 -18.70 26.67
CA GLY A 112 -17.91 -19.69 26.01
C GLY A 112 -17.19 -20.43 24.89
N GLY A 113 -16.46 -19.71 24.03
CA GLY A 113 -15.67 -20.33 22.96
C GLY A 113 -14.52 -21.21 23.48
N LEU A 114 -13.92 -20.88 24.62
CA LEU A 114 -12.91 -21.72 25.27
C LEU A 114 -13.53 -22.98 25.91
N GLU A 115 -14.73 -22.86 26.50
CA GLU A 115 -15.49 -24.01 27.03
C GLU A 115 -15.90 -24.98 25.92
N ASP A 116 -16.39 -24.45 24.80
CA ASP A 116 -16.73 -25.26 23.62
C ASP A 116 -15.49 -26.00 23.09
N LYS A 117 -14.37 -25.30 22.91
CA LYS A 117 -13.08 -25.93 22.52
C LYS A 117 -12.65 -26.99 23.52
N ARG A 118 -12.75 -26.73 24.83
CA ARG A 118 -12.42 -27.70 25.87
C ARG A 118 -13.29 -28.95 25.75
N ASN A 119 -14.58 -28.79 25.50
CA ASN A 119 -15.54 -29.89 25.35
C ASN A 119 -15.28 -30.69 24.06
N GLU A 120 -14.98 -30.03 22.94
CA GLU A 120 -14.58 -30.67 21.69
C GLU A 120 -13.32 -31.53 21.88
N LEU A 121 -12.30 -30.98 22.55
CA LEU A 121 -11.04 -31.67 22.84
C LEU A 121 -11.19 -32.82 23.84
N ALA A 122 -12.18 -32.75 24.72
CA ALA A 122 -12.53 -33.86 25.61
C ALA A 122 -13.14 -35.03 24.82
N ASN A 123 -13.84 -34.76 23.72
CA ASN A 123 -14.57 -35.75 22.93
C ASN A 123 -13.76 -36.38 21.77
N ILE A 124 -12.61 -35.82 21.40
CA ILE A 124 -11.78 -36.32 20.28
C ILE A 124 -10.80 -37.41 20.75
N ASN A 125 -10.75 -38.52 20.00
CA ASN A 125 -9.83 -39.64 20.21
C ASN A 125 -8.36 -39.21 19.94
N GLU A 126 -7.44 -39.64 20.80
CA GLU A 126 -6.08 -39.08 20.96
C GLU A 126 -5.24 -39.06 19.66
N ALA A 127 -5.45 -40.03 18.78
CA ALA A 127 -4.74 -40.14 17.51
C ALA A 127 -5.11 -39.06 16.49
N GLN A 128 -6.38 -38.61 16.46
CA GLN A 128 -6.85 -37.58 15.52
C GLN A 128 -6.38 -36.18 15.92
N TYR A 129 -6.33 -35.88 17.22
CA TYR A 129 -5.85 -34.60 17.72
C TYR A 129 -4.36 -34.38 17.43
N ARG A 130 -3.51 -35.40 17.61
CA ARG A 130 -2.07 -35.31 17.28
C ARG A 130 -1.82 -35.15 15.78
N ALA A 131 -2.59 -35.84 14.94
CA ALA A 131 -2.52 -35.69 13.48
C ALA A 131 -2.95 -34.28 13.04
N GLY A 132 -4.02 -33.74 13.63
CA GLY A 132 -4.52 -32.38 13.33
C GLY A 132 -3.55 -31.29 13.77
N LYS A 133 -2.95 -31.38 14.96
CA LYS A 133 -1.98 -30.39 15.46
C LYS A 133 -0.67 -30.41 14.68
N ALA A 134 -0.22 -31.59 14.24
CA ALA A 134 0.93 -31.73 13.35
C ALA A 134 0.65 -31.13 11.94
N ALA A 135 -0.55 -31.34 11.40
CA ALA A 135 -0.96 -30.77 10.12
C ALA A 135 -1.12 -29.24 10.18
N ALA A 136 -1.74 -28.70 11.24
CA ALA A 136 -1.89 -27.27 11.45
C ALA A 136 -0.53 -26.56 11.64
N GLY A 137 0.37 -27.15 12.43
CA GLY A 137 1.74 -26.66 12.59
C GLY A 137 2.55 -26.70 11.29
N ALA A 138 2.31 -27.68 10.43
CA ALA A 138 2.92 -27.75 9.10
C ALA A 138 2.35 -26.69 8.15
N GLN A 139 1.02 -26.51 8.12
CA GLN A 139 0.37 -25.48 7.29
C GLN A 139 0.80 -24.06 7.68
N GLN A 140 0.91 -23.76 8.97
CA GLN A 140 1.35 -22.43 9.43
C GLN A 140 2.82 -22.17 9.09
N LYS A 141 3.70 -23.18 9.19
CA LYS A 141 5.10 -23.08 8.74
C LYS A 141 5.22 -22.93 7.22
N ILE A 142 4.38 -23.63 6.45
CA ILE A 142 4.34 -23.52 4.99
C ILE A 142 3.82 -22.13 4.57
N ASN A 143 2.77 -21.62 5.21
CA ASN A 143 2.23 -20.30 4.89
C ASN A 143 3.20 -19.18 5.29
N ASN A 144 3.86 -19.30 6.44
CA ASN A 144 4.93 -18.38 6.87
C ASN A 144 6.16 -18.46 5.96
N PHE A 145 6.47 -19.65 5.41
CA PHE A 145 7.51 -19.81 4.41
C PHE A 145 7.17 -19.05 3.12
N PHE A 146 5.97 -19.25 2.56
CA PHE A 146 5.50 -18.57 1.33
C PHE A 146 5.31 -17.05 1.48
N THR A 147 5.00 -16.58 2.68
CA THR A 147 4.82 -15.14 2.96
C THR A 147 6.10 -14.44 3.42
N SER A 148 7.16 -15.18 3.77
CA SER A 148 8.43 -14.61 4.23
C SER A 148 9.07 -13.71 3.17
N GLY A 149 9.68 -12.61 3.62
CA GLY A 149 10.43 -11.70 2.75
C GLY A 149 11.52 -12.41 1.94
N TYR A 150 12.13 -13.46 2.50
CA TYR A 150 13.14 -14.29 1.82
C TYR A 150 12.56 -15.19 0.74
N PHE A 151 11.35 -15.73 0.89
CA PHE A 151 10.69 -16.46 -0.20
C PHE A 151 10.24 -15.52 -1.30
N LYS A 152 9.72 -14.32 -0.97
CA LYS A 152 9.41 -13.30 -1.98
C LYS A 152 10.66 -12.84 -2.73
N LEU A 153 11.78 -12.61 -2.03
CA LEU A 153 13.08 -12.32 -2.62
C LEU A 153 13.64 -13.50 -3.42
N GLY A 154 13.46 -14.72 -2.95
CA GLY A 154 13.91 -15.94 -3.62
C GLY A 154 13.09 -16.27 -4.86
N ALA A 155 11.77 -16.09 -4.82
CA ALA A 155 10.87 -16.27 -5.95
C ALA A 155 11.05 -15.14 -6.98
N SER A 156 11.23 -13.89 -6.55
CA SER A 156 11.58 -12.79 -7.47
C SER A 156 12.98 -12.96 -8.03
N ALA A 157 13.97 -13.39 -7.25
CA ALA A 157 15.30 -13.74 -7.75
C ALA A 157 15.26 -14.94 -8.69
N ALA A 158 14.42 -15.95 -8.45
CA ALA A 158 14.23 -17.10 -9.32
C ALA A 158 13.52 -16.71 -10.62
N VAL A 159 12.50 -15.84 -10.57
CA VAL A 159 11.87 -15.26 -11.77
C VAL A 159 12.87 -14.41 -12.53
N VAL A 160 13.68 -13.59 -11.85
CA VAL A 160 14.74 -12.79 -12.47
C VAL A 160 15.84 -13.69 -13.02
N LEU A 161 16.24 -14.78 -12.36
CA LEU A 161 17.24 -15.76 -12.86
C LEU A 161 16.70 -16.56 -14.04
N PHE A 162 15.44 -16.98 -14.00
CA PHE A 162 14.78 -17.67 -15.10
C PHE A 162 14.61 -16.73 -16.30
N ALA A 163 14.27 -15.46 -16.02
CA ALA A 163 14.18 -14.39 -16.99
C ALA A 163 15.52 -13.72 -17.32
N THR A 164 16.67 -14.06 -16.74
CA THR A 164 17.97 -13.50 -17.18
C THR A 164 18.85 -14.58 -17.77
N VAL A 165 18.90 -15.74 -17.14
CA VAL A 165 19.74 -16.88 -17.53
C VAL A 165 18.94 -17.91 -18.32
N GLY A 166 17.73 -18.26 -17.87
CA GLY A 166 16.94 -19.34 -18.50
C GLY A 166 16.52 -19.03 -19.95
N VAL A 167 16.13 -17.79 -20.25
CA VAL A 167 15.60 -17.42 -21.58
C VAL A 167 16.70 -17.03 -22.58
N GLN A 168 17.83 -16.45 -22.16
CA GLN A 168 18.98 -16.21 -23.05
C GLN A 168 19.71 -17.49 -23.45
N PHE A 169 19.89 -18.45 -22.52
CA PHE A 169 20.65 -19.67 -22.80
C PHE A 169 19.91 -20.67 -23.71
N LEU A 170 18.58 -20.58 -23.77
CA LEU A 170 17.76 -21.46 -24.60
C LEU A 170 17.43 -20.87 -25.98
N GLY A 171 17.64 -19.57 -26.21
CA GLY A 171 17.39 -18.91 -27.50
C GLY A 171 15.92 -18.86 -27.94
N ILE A 172 14.97 -19.07 -27.01
CA ILE A 172 13.56 -19.35 -27.33
C ILE A 172 12.71 -18.07 -27.41
N TYR A 173 13.12 -16.94 -26.80
CA TYR A 173 12.30 -15.71 -26.82
C TYR A 173 13.09 -14.40 -26.88
N ASP A 174 12.65 -13.50 -27.77
CA ASP A 174 12.99 -12.07 -27.71
C ASP A 174 12.30 -11.46 -26.48
N TYR A 175 13.09 -10.99 -25.52
CA TYR A 175 12.60 -10.34 -24.29
C TYR A 175 11.63 -9.19 -24.55
N ASN A 176 11.75 -8.54 -25.70
CA ASN A 176 10.85 -7.47 -26.11
C ASN A 176 9.42 -7.96 -26.34
N GLU A 177 9.22 -9.25 -26.69
CA GLU A 177 7.90 -9.86 -26.83
C GLU A 177 7.19 -10.01 -25.48
N LEU A 178 7.93 -10.25 -24.38
CA LEU A 178 7.35 -10.31 -23.03
C LEU A 178 6.72 -8.97 -22.64
N GLY A 179 7.36 -7.85 -23.02
CA GLY A 179 6.84 -6.51 -22.80
C GLY A 179 5.56 -6.19 -23.58
N LYS A 180 5.24 -6.95 -24.64
CA LYS A 180 3.99 -6.82 -25.41
C LYS A 180 2.82 -7.53 -24.74
N MET A 181 3.07 -8.55 -23.92
CA MET A 181 2.02 -9.31 -23.21
C MET A 181 1.52 -8.54 -21.99
N ALA A 182 0.21 -8.26 -21.92
CA ALA A 182 -0.38 -7.49 -20.83
C ALA A 182 -0.08 -8.07 -19.43
N ALA A 183 -0.15 -9.40 -19.28
CA ALA A 183 0.09 -10.09 -18.00
C ALA A 183 1.54 -10.02 -17.51
N LEU A 184 2.51 -9.79 -18.40
CA LEU A 184 3.95 -9.78 -18.07
C LEU A 184 4.55 -8.37 -18.08
N ARG A 185 3.75 -7.34 -18.34
CA ARG A 185 4.21 -5.97 -18.51
C ARG A 185 4.87 -5.40 -17.26
N GLU A 186 4.27 -5.59 -16.08
CA GLU A 186 4.85 -5.09 -14.82
C GLU A 186 6.13 -5.84 -14.42
N PRO A 187 6.19 -7.19 -14.45
CA PRO A 187 7.46 -7.91 -14.28
C PRO A 187 8.55 -7.47 -15.28
N PHE A 188 8.18 -7.28 -16.55
CA PHE A 188 9.10 -6.81 -17.59
C PHE A 188 9.66 -5.42 -17.27
N ARG A 189 8.81 -4.47 -16.83
CA ARG A 189 9.24 -3.13 -16.41
C ARG A 189 10.21 -3.18 -15.25
N MET A 190 9.89 -3.94 -14.20
CA MET A 190 10.77 -4.09 -13.05
C MET A 190 12.14 -4.62 -13.46
N TRP A 191 12.16 -5.67 -14.28
CA TRP A 191 13.40 -6.22 -14.84
C TRP A 191 14.14 -5.20 -15.69
N LYS A 192 13.46 -4.48 -16.59
CA LYS A 192 14.07 -3.49 -17.48
C LYS A 192 14.69 -2.34 -16.70
N THR A 193 14.05 -1.89 -15.63
CA THR A 193 14.58 -0.87 -14.71
C THR A 193 15.89 -1.33 -14.08
N VAL A 194 15.93 -2.56 -13.56
CA VAL A 194 17.17 -3.14 -13.00
C VAL A 194 18.24 -3.31 -14.08
N TYR A 195 17.88 -3.86 -15.24
CA TYR A 195 18.80 -4.07 -16.36
C TYR A 195 19.42 -2.76 -16.87
N ARG A 196 18.63 -1.68 -16.94
CA ARG A 196 19.15 -0.36 -17.30
C ARG A 196 20.05 0.25 -16.23
N ALA A 197 19.71 0.04 -14.96
CA ALA A 197 20.54 0.54 -13.86
C ALA A 197 21.89 -0.19 -13.74
N THR A 198 21.97 -1.44 -14.20
CA THR A 198 23.13 -2.31 -13.92
C THR A 198 23.91 -2.79 -15.15
N VAL A 199 23.26 -2.95 -16.31
CA VAL A 199 23.87 -3.57 -17.50
C VAL A 199 23.95 -2.60 -18.68
N ASN A 200 22.82 -2.03 -19.11
CA ASN A 200 22.79 -1.11 -20.26
C ASN A 200 21.72 -0.04 -20.09
N ALA A 201 22.16 1.16 -19.68
CA ALA A 201 21.31 2.33 -19.42
C ALA A 201 20.50 2.81 -20.63
N GLU A 202 20.94 2.50 -21.86
CA GLU A 202 20.28 2.96 -23.09
C GLU A 202 19.41 1.88 -23.74
N SER A 203 19.23 0.72 -23.10
CA SER A 203 18.47 -0.39 -23.67
C SER A 203 17.04 0.04 -24.04
N PRO A 204 16.60 -0.07 -25.31
CA PRO A 204 15.33 0.52 -25.77
C PRO A 204 14.09 -0.16 -25.17
N TRP A 205 12.99 0.57 -25.09
CA TRP A 205 11.66 0.00 -24.86
C TRP A 205 11.11 -0.63 -26.14
N PRO A 206 10.42 -1.77 -26.03
CA PRO A 206 9.91 -2.50 -27.19
C PRO A 206 8.66 -1.90 -27.82
N ASN A 207 7.92 -1.07 -27.08
CA ASN A 207 6.75 -0.30 -27.52
C ASN A 207 6.42 0.78 -26.46
N ILE A 208 5.52 1.70 -26.78
CA ILE A 208 5.10 2.79 -25.88
C ILE A 208 4.43 2.26 -24.59
N GLU A 209 3.61 1.22 -24.67
CA GLU A 209 2.89 0.67 -23.50
C GLU A 209 3.83 0.05 -22.46
N ALA A 210 4.94 -0.54 -22.91
CA ALA A 210 5.92 -1.20 -22.06
C ALA A 210 6.65 -0.21 -21.15
N MET A 211 6.80 1.06 -21.52
CA MET A 211 7.46 2.09 -20.69
C MET A 211 6.75 2.28 -19.34
N GLY A 212 5.42 2.19 -19.33
CA GLY A 212 4.63 2.56 -18.16
C GLY A 212 4.66 4.05 -17.87
N ARG A 213 3.86 4.46 -16.89
CA ARG A 213 3.81 5.84 -16.41
C ARG A 213 4.05 5.87 -14.92
N GLY A 214 4.63 6.97 -14.45
CA GLY A 214 4.63 7.26 -13.03
C GLY A 214 3.20 7.43 -12.54
N ASN A 215 3.03 7.34 -11.23
CA ASN A 215 1.73 7.50 -10.62
C ASN A 215 1.26 8.97 -10.74
N LEU A 216 0.07 9.19 -11.29
CA LEU A 216 -0.57 10.51 -11.32
C LEU A 216 -0.92 11.01 -9.92
N SER A 217 -0.94 10.16 -8.88
CA SER A 217 -1.27 10.59 -7.51
C SER A 217 -0.30 11.62 -6.91
N GLY A 218 0.88 11.79 -7.50
CA GLY A 218 1.88 12.77 -7.07
C GLY A 218 1.61 14.20 -7.56
N THR A 219 0.70 14.39 -8.52
CA THR A 219 0.36 15.73 -9.04
C THR A 219 -0.52 16.49 -8.07
N LYS A 220 -0.37 17.83 -8.02
CA LYS A 220 -1.25 18.68 -7.20
C LYS A 220 -2.67 18.69 -7.76
N ILE A 221 -2.78 18.58 -9.09
CA ILE A 221 -4.02 18.52 -9.82
C ILE A 221 -4.41 17.06 -9.98
N LYS A 222 -5.63 16.70 -9.59
CA LYS A 222 -6.15 15.37 -9.86
C LYS A 222 -6.54 15.26 -11.32
N PHE A 223 -6.06 14.20 -11.95
CA PHE A 223 -6.34 13.89 -13.34
C PHE A 223 -7.07 12.56 -13.43
N GLN A 224 -7.95 12.47 -14.43
CA GLN A 224 -8.52 11.20 -14.86
C GLN A 224 -7.45 10.37 -15.57
N ASP A 225 -7.70 9.08 -15.73
CA ASP A 225 -6.81 8.22 -16.51
C ASP A 225 -6.67 8.76 -17.95
N PRO A 226 -5.44 8.75 -18.52
CA PRO A 226 -5.21 9.21 -19.88
C PRO A 226 -6.09 8.45 -20.88
N GLU A 227 -6.80 9.19 -21.74
CA GLU A 227 -7.59 8.61 -22.83
C GLU A 227 -6.75 8.60 -24.12
N VAL A 228 -6.51 7.41 -24.69
CA VAL A 228 -5.90 7.29 -26.03
C VAL A 228 -6.88 7.79 -27.08
N LYS A 229 -6.43 8.73 -27.90
CA LYS A 229 -7.24 9.33 -28.98
C LYS A 229 -6.68 8.93 -30.34
N SER A 230 -7.59 8.75 -31.28
CA SER A 230 -7.22 8.57 -32.69
C SER A 230 -6.91 9.94 -33.28
N ASP A 231 -5.64 10.33 -33.27
CA ASP A 231 -5.13 11.44 -34.08
C ASP A 231 -3.87 11.01 -34.81
N SER A 232 -3.61 11.61 -35.97
CA SER A 232 -2.46 11.26 -36.78
C SER A 232 -1.21 11.98 -36.29
N LYS A 233 -0.06 11.30 -36.43
CA LYS A 233 1.25 11.91 -36.21
C LYS A 233 1.42 13.19 -37.04
N ASP A 234 0.96 13.18 -38.29
CA ASP A 234 1.07 14.32 -39.20
C ASP A 234 0.22 15.54 -38.76
N THR A 235 -0.92 15.34 -38.09
CA THR A 235 -1.75 16.43 -37.55
C THR A 235 -0.91 17.28 -36.59
N PHE A 236 -0.26 16.64 -35.62
CA PHE A 236 0.57 17.31 -34.63
C PHE A 236 1.81 17.95 -35.26
N LEU A 237 2.49 17.25 -36.18
CA LEU A 237 3.72 17.74 -36.80
C LEU A 237 3.50 18.91 -37.77
N ASN A 238 2.30 19.03 -38.35
CA ASN A 238 1.96 20.12 -39.27
C ASN A 238 1.37 21.35 -38.57
N ASP A 239 0.90 21.22 -37.32
CA ASP A 239 0.41 22.36 -36.54
C ASP A 239 1.59 23.20 -36.02
N ARG A 240 1.88 24.33 -36.67
CA ARG A 240 2.96 25.25 -36.28
C ARG A 240 2.79 25.89 -34.90
N LYS A 241 1.60 25.84 -34.31
CA LYS A 241 1.41 26.26 -32.92
C LYS A 241 1.99 25.23 -31.95
N ARG A 242 1.89 23.94 -32.27
CA ARG A 242 2.37 22.82 -31.45
C ARG A 242 3.79 22.40 -31.79
N MET A 243 4.15 22.41 -33.07
CA MET A 243 5.47 22.02 -33.58
C MET A 243 6.04 23.13 -34.48
N PRO A 244 6.64 24.18 -33.89
CA PRO A 244 7.18 25.31 -34.67
C PRO A 244 8.43 24.93 -35.49
N ASP A 245 9.26 24.02 -34.99
CA ASP A 245 10.54 23.66 -35.62
C ASP A 245 10.38 22.58 -36.71
N SER A 246 10.63 22.93 -37.97
CA SER A 246 10.50 22.00 -39.09
C SER A 246 11.57 20.90 -39.10
N GLU A 247 12.75 21.17 -38.57
CA GLU A 247 13.81 20.16 -38.47
C GLU A 247 13.42 19.08 -37.47
N LEU A 248 12.96 19.48 -36.27
CA LEU A 248 12.42 18.57 -35.28
C LEU A 248 11.20 17.81 -35.81
N ALA A 249 10.28 18.49 -36.50
CA ALA A 249 9.13 17.81 -37.11
C ALA A 249 9.58 16.71 -38.08
N SER A 250 10.62 16.96 -38.86
CA SER A 250 11.20 15.97 -39.78
C SER A 250 11.83 14.79 -39.04
N LYS A 251 12.51 15.02 -37.91
CA LYS A 251 13.05 13.96 -37.05
C LYS A 251 11.93 13.13 -36.40
N LEU A 252 10.91 13.77 -35.83
CA LEU A 252 9.77 13.08 -35.21
C LEU A 252 8.96 12.25 -36.21
N LYS A 253 8.93 12.68 -37.48
CA LYS A 253 8.27 11.92 -38.54
C LYS A 253 8.89 10.53 -38.74
N THR A 254 10.17 10.34 -38.47
CA THR A 254 10.83 9.03 -38.62
C THR A 254 10.52 8.05 -37.50
N ALA A 255 9.89 8.49 -36.41
CA ALA A 255 9.51 7.58 -35.31
C ALA A 255 8.50 6.52 -35.79
N PRO A 256 8.80 5.22 -35.66
CA PRO A 256 7.92 4.13 -36.10
C PRO A 256 6.60 4.06 -35.33
N GLU A 257 6.60 4.45 -34.05
CA GLU A 257 5.40 4.45 -33.21
C GLU A 257 5.07 5.85 -32.72
N TYR A 258 3.77 6.15 -32.69
CA TYR A 258 3.20 7.39 -32.20
C TYR A 258 1.91 7.10 -31.44
N GLN A 259 1.75 7.74 -30.28
CA GLN A 259 0.54 7.66 -29.47
C GLN A 259 0.15 9.07 -29.03
N PHE A 260 -1.12 9.41 -29.26
CA PHE A 260 -1.74 10.64 -28.79
C PHE A 260 -2.74 10.35 -27.69
N GLU A 261 -2.63 11.10 -26.60
CA GLU A 261 -3.51 10.98 -25.46
C GLU A 261 -3.93 12.33 -24.92
N THR A 262 -5.08 12.33 -24.25
CA THR A 262 -5.60 13.49 -23.54
C THR A 262 -5.77 13.16 -22.07
N LEU A 263 -5.22 14.02 -21.22
CA LEU A 263 -5.36 13.96 -19.77
C LEU A 263 -6.32 15.06 -19.32
N LYS A 264 -7.49 14.67 -18.81
CA LYS A 264 -8.51 15.62 -18.34
C LYS A 264 -8.33 15.88 -16.84
N PRO A 265 -8.16 17.14 -16.41
CA PRO A 265 -8.17 17.47 -14.99
C PRO A 265 -9.60 17.40 -14.43
N ASP A 266 -9.73 17.07 -13.14
CA ASP A 266 -11.05 16.93 -12.49
C ASP A 266 -11.83 18.26 -12.37
N LYS A 267 -11.16 19.42 -12.46
CA LYS A 267 -11.74 20.73 -12.09
C LYS A 267 -11.60 21.79 -13.19
N GLY A 268 -12.37 21.66 -14.27
CA GLY A 268 -12.64 22.75 -15.24
C GLY A 268 -11.42 23.37 -15.93
N ALA A 269 -10.24 22.81 -15.76
CA ALA A 269 -9.02 23.30 -16.37
C ALA A 269 -8.84 22.65 -17.75
N SER A 270 -8.02 23.28 -18.60
CA SER A 270 -7.77 22.77 -19.94
C SER A 270 -7.16 21.35 -19.90
N PRO A 271 -7.53 20.47 -20.84
CA PRO A 271 -6.91 19.16 -20.96
C PRO A 271 -5.44 19.29 -21.35
N VAL A 272 -4.63 18.34 -20.91
CA VAL A 272 -3.23 18.23 -21.33
C VAL A 272 -3.12 17.19 -22.43
N GLU A 273 -2.56 17.59 -23.55
CA GLU A 273 -2.23 16.72 -24.67
C GLU A 273 -0.87 16.06 -24.43
N ILE A 274 -0.80 14.74 -24.63
CA ILE A 274 0.42 13.95 -24.48
C ILE A 274 0.71 13.27 -25.81
N HIS A 275 1.83 13.64 -26.43
CA HIS A 275 2.29 13.08 -27.69
C HIS A 275 3.55 12.26 -27.45
N THR A 276 3.44 10.94 -27.58
CA THR A 276 4.55 10.03 -27.32
C THR A 276 5.08 9.46 -28.63
N PHE A 277 6.37 9.62 -28.89
CA PHE A 277 7.06 9.09 -30.06
C PHE A 277 8.10 8.08 -29.59
N ARG A 278 8.09 6.88 -30.17
CA ARG A 278 9.07 5.84 -29.88
C ARG A 278 9.90 5.54 -31.12
N TYR A 279 11.22 5.58 -30.95
CA TYR A 279 12.24 5.27 -31.95
C TYR A 279 12.73 3.84 -31.82
N ASN A 280 13.40 3.33 -32.85
CA ASN A 280 14.09 2.05 -32.75
C ASN A 280 15.35 2.20 -31.90
N GLU A 281 16.10 3.28 -32.12
CA GLU A 281 17.36 3.54 -31.43
C GLU A 281 17.25 4.70 -30.42
N ALA A 282 17.95 4.56 -29.29
CA ALA A 282 17.99 5.60 -28.26
C ALA A 282 18.68 6.89 -28.74
N THR A 283 19.59 6.79 -29.69
CA THR A 283 20.33 7.91 -30.29
C THR A 283 19.43 8.81 -31.14
N GLU A 284 18.45 8.27 -31.85
CA GLU A 284 17.48 9.04 -32.63
C GLU A 284 16.57 9.87 -31.73
N ALA A 285 16.04 9.25 -30.67
CA ALA A 285 15.24 9.91 -29.65
C ALA A 285 16.04 11.03 -28.95
N LYS A 286 17.31 10.76 -28.65
CA LYS A 286 18.23 11.76 -28.10
C LYS A 286 18.43 12.92 -29.06
N GLY A 287 18.67 12.66 -30.34
CA GLY A 287 18.84 13.71 -31.35
C GLY A 287 17.60 14.59 -31.52
N ALA A 288 16.39 14.03 -31.43
CA ALA A 288 15.15 14.80 -31.42
C ALA A 288 15.02 15.66 -30.16
N TYR A 289 15.35 15.09 -28.99
CA TYR A 289 15.33 15.81 -27.71
C TYR A 289 16.34 16.97 -27.67
N ASP A 290 17.57 16.73 -28.14
CA ASP A 290 18.62 17.73 -28.20
C ASP A 290 18.22 18.87 -29.15
N ARG A 291 17.62 18.56 -30.32
CA ARG A 291 17.11 19.59 -31.24
C ARG A 291 16.02 20.45 -30.58
N TRP A 292 15.08 19.84 -29.84
CA TRP A 292 14.08 20.59 -29.09
C TRP A 292 14.69 21.55 -28.06
N ASN A 293 15.70 21.09 -27.31
CA ASN A 293 16.40 21.92 -26.34
C ASN A 293 17.16 23.07 -27.02
N THR A 294 17.83 22.82 -28.15
CA THR A 294 18.45 23.89 -28.93
C THR A 294 17.41 24.91 -29.38
N PHE A 295 16.32 24.47 -30.00
CA PHE A 295 15.24 25.34 -30.48
C PHE A 295 14.65 26.22 -29.37
N THR A 296 14.34 25.64 -28.21
CA THR A 296 13.73 26.38 -27.09
C THR A 296 14.70 27.35 -26.37
N ASN A 297 16.00 27.20 -26.57
CA ASN A 297 17.02 28.12 -26.06
C ASN A 297 17.38 29.23 -27.06
N GLU A 298 16.92 29.14 -28.31
CA GLU A 298 17.06 30.23 -29.28
C GLU A 298 16.18 31.43 -28.89
N LYS A 299 16.70 32.65 -29.08
CA LYS A 299 16.02 33.90 -28.72
C LYS A 299 14.67 34.02 -29.44
N GLY A 300 13.59 34.27 -28.70
CA GLY A 300 12.23 34.41 -29.23
C GLY A 300 11.36 33.14 -29.14
N ASN A 301 11.94 32.02 -28.70
CA ASN A 301 11.23 30.74 -28.54
C ASN A 301 10.87 30.42 -27.08
N GLU A 302 11.04 31.36 -26.16
CA GLU A 302 10.89 31.13 -24.70
C GLU A 302 9.48 30.67 -24.32
N LYS A 303 8.44 31.14 -25.05
CA LYS A 303 7.04 30.74 -24.86
C LYS A 303 6.79 29.24 -25.06
N TYR A 304 7.59 28.58 -25.89
CA TYR A 304 7.44 27.14 -26.14
C TYR A 304 7.96 26.31 -24.97
N ARG A 305 8.92 26.84 -24.20
CA ARG A 305 9.48 26.17 -23.02
C ARG A 305 8.48 26.04 -21.88
N THR A 306 7.49 26.93 -21.81
CA THR A 306 6.47 26.93 -20.75
C THR A 306 5.28 26.06 -21.11
N ASN A 307 4.84 26.10 -22.37
CA ASN A 307 3.60 25.45 -22.80
C ASN A 307 3.83 24.07 -23.40
N ILE A 308 5.09 23.75 -23.76
CA ILE A 308 5.49 22.46 -24.31
C ILE A 308 6.68 21.94 -23.53
N ALA A 309 6.50 20.79 -22.88
CA ALA A 309 7.60 20.07 -22.27
C ALA A 309 7.93 18.83 -23.08
N ALA A 310 9.11 18.80 -23.68
CA ALA A 310 9.72 17.55 -24.10
C ALA A 310 10.34 16.86 -22.88
N VAL A 311 10.04 15.58 -22.71
CA VAL A 311 10.56 14.77 -21.62
C VAL A 311 11.38 13.64 -22.20
N ARG A 312 12.66 13.64 -21.83
CA ARG A 312 13.55 12.51 -21.98
C ARG A 312 14.36 12.36 -20.70
N ASP A 313 14.22 11.24 -20.01
CA ASP A 313 15.03 10.90 -18.83
C ASP A 313 15.71 9.55 -19.05
N LYS A 314 16.54 9.11 -18.09
CA LYS A 314 17.18 7.79 -18.04
C LYS A 314 16.20 6.63 -18.22
N TYR A 315 14.90 6.85 -18.01
CA TYR A 315 13.85 5.85 -18.16
C TYR A 315 13.12 5.89 -19.50
N THR A 316 13.29 6.92 -20.32
CA THR A 316 12.61 7.05 -21.62
C THR A 316 13.60 7.01 -22.79
N CYS A 317 14.65 6.19 -22.70
CA CYS A 317 15.82 6.14 -23.62
C CYS A 317 15.51 6.41 -25.11
N ASN A 318 14.64 5.60 -25.72
CA ASN A 318 14.21 5.67 -27.13
C ASN A 318 12.82 6.28 -27.31
N ILE A 319 12.30 6.96 -26.28
CA ILE A 319 10.97 7.57 -26.27
C ILE A 319 11.10 9.06 -25.97
N ILE A 320 10.39 9.89 -26.73
CA ILE A 320 10.22 11.31 -26.42
C ILE A 320 8.74 11.59 -26.20
N VAL A 321 8.44 12.23 -25.08
CA VAL A 321 7.09 12.63 -24.71
C VAL A 321 6.99 14.14 -24.81
N PHE A 322 6.05 14.66 -25.59
CA PHE A 322 5.69 16.07 -25.60
C PHE A 322 4.39 16.26 -24.83
N LEU A 323 4.41 17.15 -23.84
CA LEU A 323 3.24 17.59 -23.09
C LEU A 323 2.85 18.97 -23.59
N TYR A 324 1.60 19.14 -24.03
CA TYR A 324 1.06 20.42 -24.50
C TYR A 324 -0.18 20.80 -23.68
N SER A 325 -0.23 22.02 -23.17
CA SER A 325 -1.44 22.64 -22.61
C SER A 325 -1.32 24.16 -22.68
N ASP A 326 -2.46 24.83 -22.77
CA ASP A 326 -2.53 26.30 -22.66
C ASP A 326 -2.19 26.78 -21.23
N ASN A 327 -2.12 25.86 -20.25
CA ASN A 327 -1.71 26.14 -18.89
C ASN A 327 -0.32 25.54 -18.58
N ALA A 328 0.71 26.39 -18.58
CA ALA A 328 2.09 26.02 -18.30
C ALA A 328 2.32 25.35 -16.93
N GLU A 329 1.50 25.70 -15.91
CA GLU A 329 1.63 25.12 -14.57
C GLU A 329 1.29 23.62 -14.59
N GLN A 330 0.25 23.23 -15.35
CA GLN A 330 -0.14 21.83 -15.53
C GLN A 330 0.96 21.02 -16.24
N VAL A 331 1.52 21.57 -17.32
CA VAL A 331 2.60 20.94 -18.08
C VAL A 331 3.79 20.67 -17.16
N ASN A 332 4.15 21.66 -16.34
CA ASN A 332 5.25 21.51 -15.39
C ASN A 332 4.95 20.51 -14.27
N ASP A 333 3.73 20.50 -13.72
CA ASP A 333 3.30 19.57 -12.65
C ASP A 333 3.38 18.11 -13.13
N ILE A 334 2.86 17.82 -14.32
CA ILE A 334 2.91 16.48 -14.93
C ILE A 334 4.36 16.09 -15.22
N ARG A 335 5.15 16.98 -15.82
CA ARG A 335 6.57 16.70 -16.10
C ARG A 335 7.32 16.29 -14.85
N VAL A 336 7.15 17.03 -13.75
CA VAL A 336 7.90 16.80 -12.51
C VAL A 336 7.38 15.58 -11.75
N ASN A 337 6.08 15.42 -11.61
CA ASN A 337 5.52 14.39 -10.72
C ASN A 337 5.27 13.04 -11.41
N VAL A 338 5.05 13.03 -12.72
CA VAL A 338 4.75 11.77 -13.45
C VAL A 338 6.01 11.20 -14.11
N TYR A 339 6.81 12.05 -14.75
CA TYR A 339 7.92 11.57 -15.57
C TYR A 339 9.30 11.71 -14.94
N LYS A 340 9.48 12.59 -13.94
CA LYS A 340 10.76 12.76 -13.23
C LYS A 340 10.87 11.92 -11.95
N GLN A 341 9.78 11.29 -11.50
CA GLN A 341 9.75 10.45 -10.29
C GLN A 341 10.08 8.97 -10.55
N GLN A 342 10.01 8.52 -11.80
CA GLN A 342 10.61 7.25 -12.19
C GLN A 342 12.12 7.43 -12.11
#